data_AF-A0A452XZK8-F1
#
_entry.id   AF-A0A452XZK8-F1
#
_cell.length_a   1.000
_cell.length_b   1.000
_cell.length_c   1.000
_cell.angle_alpha   90.00
_cell.angle_beta   90.00
_cell.angle_gamma   90.00
#
_symmetry.space_group_name_H-M   'P 1'
#
loop_
_entity.id
_entity.type
_entity.pdbx_description
1 polymer ?
#
loop_
_entity_poly.entity_id
_entity_poly.type
_entity_poly.pdbx_seq_one_letter_code
_entity_poly.pdbx_strand_id
1 'polypeptide(L)'
;HQYNPAASAIVVQCIILPLLGGARDQAVVDENVAKLKKVLEVYEARLSASRYLAGDDISLADLSHFPFTRYFMETEYAPLVAELPHVNAWWEGLKARPAARKVTELMPPDLGLGKKAE
;
A
#
# COMPACT_ATOMS: atom_id res chain seq x y z
N HIS A 1 11.69 -4.22 -6.43
CA HIS A 1 10.78 -4.44 -7.57
C HIS A 1 9.58 -5.34 -7.29
N GLN A 2 9.57 -6.18 -6.24
CA GLN A 2 8.49 -7.15 -6.00
C GLN A 2 7.28 -6.59 -5.22
N TYR A 3 7.44 -5.49 -4.47
CA TYR A 3 6.35 -4.88 -3.67
C TYR A 3 5.23 -4.31 -4.54
N ASN A 4 5.55 -3.31 -5.38
CA ASN A 4 4.56 -2.56 -6.15
C ASN A 4 3.67 -3.44 -7.05
N PRO A 5 4.20 -4.44 -7.80
CA PRO A 5 3.35 -5.32 -8.61
C PRO A 5 2.34 -6.14 -7.79
N ALA A 6 2.74 -6.64 -6.62
CA ALA A 6 1.85 -7.42 -5.76
C ALA A 6 0.80 -6.53 -5.09
N ALA A 7 1.22 -5.40 -4.52
CA ALA A 7 0.30 -4.44 -3.89
C ALA A 7 -0.69 -3.84 -4.91
N SER A 8 -0.22 -3.48 -6.10
CA SER A 8 -1.09 -2.92 -7.15
C SER A 8 -2.10 -3.95 -7.66
N ALA A 9 -1.73 -5.22 -7.81
CA ALA A 9 -2.66 -6.27 -8.19
C ALA A 9 -3.81 -6.41 -7.18
N ILE A 10 -3.50 -6.37 -5.87
CA ILE A 10 -4.52 -6.41 -4.81
C ILE A 10 -5.42 -5.18 -4.88
N VAL A 11 -4.84 -3.97 -5.01
CA VAL A 11 -5.62 -2.72 -5.15
C VAL A 11 -6.52 -2.74 -6.38
N VAL A 12 -6.02 -3.24 -7.52
CA VAL A 12 -6.83 -3.36 -8.74
C VAL A 12 -8.03 -4.28 -8.52
N GLN A 13 -7.80 -5.44 -7.92
CA GLN A 13 -8.82 -6.45 -7.70
C GLN A 13 -9.85 -6.04 -6.62
N CYS A 14 -9.40 -5.42 -5.52
CA CYS A 14 -10.26 -5.11 -4.38
C CYS A 14 -10.92 -3.73 -4.45
N ILE A 15 -10.35 -2.77 -5.20
CA ILE A 15 -10.85 -1.39 -5.24
C ILE A 15 -11.25 -1.01 -6.66
N ILE A 16 -10.32 -1.06 -7.62
CA ILE A 16 -10.55 -0.52 -8.97
C ILE A 16 -11.63 -1.30 -9.72
N LEU A 17 -11.53 -2.63 -9.77
CA LEU A 17 -12.49 -3.45 -10.51
C LEU A 17 -13.93 -3.28 -9.99
N PRO A 18 -14.19 -3.36 -8.66
CA PRO A 18 -15.52 -3.06 -8.12
C PRO A 18 -16.05 -1.67 -8.48
N LEU A 19 -15.20 -0.63 -8.44
CA LEU A 19 -15.60 0.73 -8.83
C LEU A 19 -15.97 0.85 -10.31
N LEU A 20 -15.36 0.03 -11.17
CA LEU A 20 -15.67 -0.05 -12.60
C LEU A 20 -16.81 -1.03 -12.93
N GLY A 21 -17.49 -1.60 -11.92
CA GLY A 21 -18.56 -2.57 -12.11
C GLY A 21 -18.08 -3.98 -12.46
N GLY A 22 -16.78 -4.25 -12.35
CA GLY A 22 -16.19 -5.58 -12.51
C GLY A 22 -16.23 -6.39 -11.21
N ALA A 23 -16.08 -7.72 -11.34
CA ALA A 23 -15.94 -8.62 -10.21
C ALA A 23 -14.46 -8.88 -9.89
N ARG A 24 -14.17 -9.00 -8.59
CA ARG A 24 -12.86 -9.39 -8.07
C ARG A 24 -12.56 -10.85 -8.41
N ASP A 25 -11.36 -11.12 -8.91
CA ASP A 25 -10.80 -12.47 -9.00
C ASP A 25 -10.03 -12.80 -7.71
N GLN A 26 -10.62 -13.67 -6.88
CA GLN A 26 -10.03 -14.06 -5.60
C GLN A 26 -8.71 -14.81 -5.76
N ALA A 27 -8.53 -15.60 -6.82
CA ALA A 27 -7.30 -16.36 -7.02
C ALA A 27 -6.10 -15.41 -7.28
N VAL A 28 -6.32 -14.34 -8.04
CA VAL A 28 -5.31 -13.29 -8.26
C VAL A 28 -4.98 -12.57 -6.95
N VAL A 29 -5.98 -12.30 -6.11
CA VAL A 29 -5.77 -11.66 -4.81
C VAL A 29 -4.93 -12.56 -3.90
N ASP A 30 -5.33 -13.82 -3.73
CA ASP A 30 -4.65 -14.75 -2.83
C ASP A 30 -3.18 -14.98 -3.23
N GLU A 31 -2.92 -15.10 -4.54
CA GLU A 31 -1.56 -15.22 -5.08
C GLU A 31 -0.72 -13.98 -4.71
N ASN A 32 -1.26 -12.78 -4.90
CA ASN A 32 -0.53 -11.55 -4.64
C ASN A 32 -0.40 -11.22 -3.16
N VAL A 33 -1.37 -11.61 -2.32
CA VAL A 33 -1.29 -11.56 -0.86
C VAL A 33 -0.11 -12.42 -0.38
N ALA A 34 0.01 -13.66 -0.89
CA ALA A 34 1.12 -14.54 -0.54
C ALA A 34 2.49 -13.98 -0.98
N LYS A 35 2.57 -13.36 -2.17
CA LYS A 35 3.79 -12.68 -2.64
C LYS A 35 4.13 -11.46 -1.78
N LEU A 36 3.13 -10.62 -1.50
CA LEU A 36 3.31 -9.39 -0.72
C LEU A 36 3.77 -9.71 0.69
N LYS A 37 3.18 -10.73 1.34
CA LYS A 37 3.61 -11.18 2.68
C LYS A 37 5.10 -11.48 2.74
N LYS A 38 5.63 -12.26 1.78
CA LYS A 38 7.07 -12.58 1.73
C LYS A 38 7.94 -11.33 1.54
N VAL A 39 7.48 -10.37 0.75
CA VAL A 39 8.21 -9.10 0.56
C VAL A 39 8.20 -8.26 1.84
N LEU A 40 7.06 -8.21 2.54
CA LEU A 40 6.89 -7.50 3.78
C LEU A 40 7.73 -8.10 4.92
N GLU A 41 7.88 -9.42 4.98
CA GLU A 41 8.80 -10.10 5.91
C GLU A 41 10.27 -9.66 5.70
N VAL A 42 10.69 -9.48 4.43
CA VAL A 42 12.02 -8.93 4.12
C VAL A 42 12.12 -7.45 4.52
N TYR A 43 11.04 -6.67 4.32
CA TYR A 43 11.00 -5.28 4.72
C TYR A 43 11.07 -5.14 6.24
N GLU A 44 10.40 -6.01 6.98
CA GLU A 44 10.44 -6.05 8.44
C GLU A 44 11.88 -6.23 8.95
N ALA A 45 12.60 -7.20 8.41
CA ALA A 45 14.02 -7.42 8.76
C ALA A 45 14.93 -6.24 8.33
N ARG A 46 14.62 -5.59 7.20
CA ARG A 46 15.38 -4.40 6.76
C ARG A 46 15.13 -3.21 7.67
N LEU A 47 13.87 -2.96 8.02
CA LEU A 47 13.43 -1.82 8.81
C LEU A 47 13.69 -1.98 10.31
N SER A 48 13.95 -3.21 10.77
CA SER A 48 14.51 -3.43 12.10
C SER A 48 15.97 -2.98 12.21
N ALA A 49 16.70 -2.92 11.10
CA ALA A 49 18.12 -2.54 11.06
C ALA A 49 18.34 -1.07 10.66
N SER A 50 17.36 -0.42 10.03
CA SER A 50 17.47 0.96 9.58
C SER A 50 16.09 1.62 9.49
N ARG A 51 16.04 2.94 9.66
CA ARG A 51 14.77 3.68 9.73
C ARG A 51 13.96 3.66 8.42
N TYR A 52 14.64 3.63 7.28
CA TYR A 52 14.03 3.64 5.95
C TYR A 52 14.65 2.55 5.07
N LEU A 53 14.02 2.30 3.92
CA LEU A 53 14.41 1.19 3.04
C LEU A 53 15.85 1.34 2.52
N ALA A 54 16.28 2.56 2.21
CA ALA A 54 17.62 2.86 1.69
C ALA A 54 18.68 3.16 2.78
N GLY A 55 18.29 3.30 4.05
CA GLY A 55 19.18 3.75 5.11
C GLY A 55 18.43 4.59 6.14
N ASP A 56 19.15 5.44 6.87
CA ASP A 56 18.56 6.18 7.99
C ASP A 56 17.83 7.46 7.58
N ASP A 57 18.02 7.87 6.32
CA ASP A 57 17.34 9.00 5.69
C ASP A 57 16.29 8.54 4.69
N ILE A 58 15.20 9.32 4.62
CA ILE A 58 14.14 9.07 3.66
C ILE A 58 14.65 9.24 2.23
N SER A 59 14.22 8.37 1.33
CA SER A 59 14.63 8.40 -0.06
C SER A 59 13.46 8.15 -1.01
N LEU A 60 13.73 8.23 -2.32
CA LEU A 60 12.78 7.80 -3.33
C LEU A 60 12.37 6.33 -3.15
N ALA A 61 13.23 5.50 -2.57
CA ALA A 61 12.91 4.10 -2.28
C ALA A 61 11.74 3.96 -1.30
N ASP A 62 11.45 4.95 -0.46
CA ASP A 62 10.31 4.95 0.46
C ASP A 62 9.10 5.66 -0.15
N LEU A 63 9.34 6.82 -0.77
CA LEU A 63 8.29 7.67 -1.32
C LEU A 63 7.55 6.99 -2.49
N SER A 64 8.24 6.17 -3.28
CA SER A 64 7.65 5.48 -4.43
C SER A 64 6.55 4.46 -4.06
N HIS A 65 6.52 4.01 -2.80
CA HIS A 65 5.53 3.05 -2.30
C HIS A 65 4.23 3.73 -1.88
N PHE A 66 4.29 5.03 -1.57
CA PHE A 66 3.20 5.75 -0.92
C PHE A 66 1.85 5.59 -1.64
N PRO A 67 1.74 5.77 -2.98
CA PRO A 67 0.43 5.78 -3.61
C PRO A 67 -0.31 4.44 -3.52
N PHE A 68 0.39 3.33 -3.78
CA PHE A 68 -0.23 2.00 -3.72
C PHE A 68 -0.44 1.54 -2.29
N THR A 69 0.50 1.81 -1.38
CA THR A 69 0.30 1.48 0.04
C THR A 69 -0.90 2.23 0.61
N ARG A 70 -1.09 3.51 0.24
CA ARG A 70 -2.26 4.28 0.67
C ARG A 70 -3.57 3.57 0.35
N TYR A 71 -3.78 3.14 -0.90
CA TYR A 71 -5.00 2.41 -1.28
C TYR A 71 -5.05 1.00 -0.71
N PHE A 72 -3.91 0.30 -0.66
CA PHE A 72 -3.84 -1.03 -0.05
C PHE A 72 -4.34 -1.03 1.40
N MET A 73 -4.03 0.04 2.16
CA MET A 73 -4.48 0.19 3.55
C MET A 73 -6.00 0.42 3.70
N GLU A 74 -6.75 0.64 2.61
CA GLU A 74 -8.22 0.68 2.61
C GLU A 74 -8.86 -0.69 2.31
N THR A 75 -8.05 -1.71 2.04
CA THR A 75 -8.55 -3.08 1.80
C THR A 75 -8.61 -3.89 3.09
N GLU A 76 -9.35 -5.00 3.09
CA GLU A 76 -9.32 -5.97 4.19
C GLU A 76 -7.92 -6.59 4.46
N TYR A 77 -6.94 -6.37 3.57
CA TYR A 77 -5.58 -6.88 3.69
C TYR A 77 -4.61 -5.92 4.39
N ALA A 78 -5.07 -4.76 4.86
CA ALA A 78 -4.28 -3.83 5.67
C ALA A 78 -3.52 -4.48 6.86
N PRO A 79 -4.04 -5.53 7.54
CA PRO A 79 -3.31 -6.23 8.60
C PRO A 79 -1.92 -6.76 8.19
N LEU A 80 -1.70 -7.08 6.91
CA LEU A 80 -0.38 -7.52 6.42
C LEU A 80 0.74 -6.49 6.71
N VAL A 81 0.39 -5.20 6.72
CA VAL A 81 1.29 -4.10 7.06
C VAL A 81 1.22 -3.81 8.56
N ALA A 82 0.01 -3.76 9.14
CA ALA A 82 -0.20 -3.31 10.52
C ALA A 82 0.34 -4.30 11.58
N GLU A 83 0.40 -5.60 11.28
CA GLU A 83 0.90 -6.63 12.20
C GLU A 83 2.43 -6.74 12.24
N LEU A 84 3.14 -6.11 11.29
CA LEU A 84 4.59 -6.09 11.21
C LEU A 84 5.10 -4.78 11.84
N PRO A 85 5.66 -4.78 13.05
CA PRO A 85 5.85 -3.55 13.83
C PRO A 85 6.79 -2.53 13.16
N HIS A 86 7.89 -2.96 12.52
CA HIS A 86 8.83 -2.04 11.89
C HIS A 86 8.28 -1.50 10.56
N VAL A 87 7.63 -2.37 9.77
CA VAL A 87 6.89 -1.98 8.56
C VAL A 87 5.76 -1.01 8.89
N ASN A 88 4.97 -1.28 9.93
CA ASN A 88 3.89 -0.41 10.37
C ASN A 88 4.43 0.95 10.82
N ALA A 89 5.50 0.99 11.62
CA ALA A 89 6.14 2.22 12.04
C ALA A 89 6.68 3.04 10.84
N TRP A 90 7.27 2.37 9.85
CA TRP A 90 7.71 2.98 8.59
C TRP A 90 6.52 3.60 7.84
N TRP A 91 5.42 2.86 7.67
CA TRP A 91 4.23 3.35 6.99
C TRP A 91 3.60 4.55 7.71
N GLU A 92 3.39 4.46 9.02
CA GLU A 92 2.84 5.55 9.82
C GLU A 92 3.74 6.78 9.77
N GLY A 93 5.06 6.59 9.80
CA GLY A 93 6.05 7.65 9.62
C GLY A 93 5.95 8.34 8.25
N LEU A 94 5.78 7.58 7.17
CA LEU A 94 5.57 8.13 5.82
C LEU A 94 4.26 8.91 5.73
N LYS A 95 3.16 8.32 6.20
CA LYS A 95 1.81 8.91 6.18
C LYS A 95 1.71 10.20 7.01
N ALA A 96 2.47 10.30 8.11
CA ALA A 96 2.46 11.47 8.98
C ALA A 96 3.11 12.72 8.34
N ARG A 97 3.87 12.58 7.26
CA ARG A 97 4.59 13.71 6.64
C ARG A 97 3.62 14.74 6.05
N PRO A 98 3.87 16.06 6.18
CA PRO A 98 2.99 17.08 5.62
C PRO A 98 2.72 16.92 4.11
N ALA A 99 3.76 16.58 3.33
CA ALA A 99 3.62 16.32 1.90
C ALA A 99 2.74 15.09 1.61
N ALA A 100 2.87 14.02 2.40
CA ALA A 100 2.07 12.81 2.26
C ALA A 100 0.59 13.07 2.60
N ARG A 101 0.31 13.87 3.64
CA ARG A 101 -1.06 14.30 3.99
C ARG A 101 -1.70 15.10 2.85
N LYS A 102 -0.98 16.08 2.30
CA LYS A 102 -1.44 16.87 1.16
C LYS A 102 -1.74 16.02 -0.08
N VAL A 103 -0.90 15.02 -0.36
CA VAL A 103 -1.17 14.08 -1.46
C VAL A 103 -2.38 13.19 -1.15
N THR A 104 -2.55 12.76 0.10
CA THR A 104 -3.69 11.94 0.52
C THR A 104 -5.03 12.65 0.32
N GLU A 105 -5.08 13.97 0.54
CA GLU A 105 -6.28 14.80 0.27
C GLU A 105 -6.69 14.76 -1.22
N LEU A 106 -5.74 14.51 -2.13
CA LEU A 106 -5.97 14.38 -3.57
C LEU A 106 -6.20 12.93 -4.02
N MET A 107 -6.21 11.99 -3.08
CA MET A 107 -6.34 10.55 -3.33
C MET A 107 -7.57 10.00 -2.57
N PRO A 108 -8.79 10.33 -3.03
CA PRO A 108 -9.99 9.84 -2.37
C PRO A 108 -10.06 8.31 -2.49
N PRO A 109 -10.62 7.59 -1.48
CA PRO A 109 -10.64 6.12 -1.48
C PRO A 109 -11.35 5.48 -2.68
N ASP A 110 -12.27 6.20 -3.30
CA ASP A 110 -13.00 5.79 -4.50
C ASP A 110 -12.28 6.16 -5.82
N LEU A 111 -11.02 6.60 -5.75
CA LEU A 111 -10.22 7.07 -6.88
C LEU A 111 -10.83 8.25 -7.67
N GLY A 112 -11.84 8.93 -7.10
CA GLY A 112 -12.63 9.93 -7.82
C GLY A 112 -13.51 9.31 -8.92
N LEU A 113 -13.69 7.99 -8.89
CA LEU A 113 -14.56 7.22 -9.78
C LEU A 113 -15.95 6.99 -9.19
N GLY A 114 -16.18 7.41 -7.93
CA GLY A 114 -17.52 7.46 -7.37
C GLY A 114 -18.44 8.31 -8.23
N LYS A 115 -19.70 7.89 -8.37
CA LYS A 115 -20.70 8.63 -9.14
C LYS A 115 -20.70 10.09 -8.67
N LYS A 116 -20.39 11.03 -9.57
CA LYS A 116 -20.79 12.43 -9.36
C LYS A 116 -22.30 12.40 -9.14
N ALA A 117 -22.73 12.84 -7.96
CA ALA A 117 -24.15 13.11 -7.76
C ALA A 117 -24.54 14.18 -8.78
N GLU A 118 -25.39 13.80 -9.73
CA GLU A 118 -26.18 14.73 -10.55
C GLU A 118 -27.19 15.47 -9.67
#